data_AF-A0A7X3PK37-F1
#
_entry.id   AF-A0A7X3PK37-F1
#
_cell.length_a   1.000
_cell.length_b   1.000
_cell.length_c   1.000
_cell.angle_alpha   90.00
_cell.angle_beta   90.00
_cell.angle_gamma   90.00
#
_symmetry.space_group_name_H-M   'P 1'
#
loop_
_entity.id
_entity.type
_entity.pdbx_description
1 polymer ?
#
loop_
_entity_poly.entity_id
_entity_poly.type
_entity_poly.pdbx_seq_one_letter_code
_entity_poly.pdbx_strand_id
1 'polypeptide(L)'
;MRTIRKPPRKSRPESLESALGDLAEQARAQVALADLLRESLQPGLREGFAGSDLDPGGTLTIFAAAPEWAARLRFEAGNMERAAGNGGWPVRRVRIRLAL
;
A
#
# COMPACT_ATOMS: atom_id res chain seq x y z
N MET A 1 32.88 -51.63 -15.95
CA MET A 1 32.61 -50.18 -16.03
C MET A 1 31.11 -49.95 -16.25
N ARG A 2 30.39 -49.40 -15.26
CA ARG A 2 28.97 -48.98 -15.40
C ARG A 2 28.85 -47.58 -14.79
N THR A 3 28.65 -46.58 -15.62
CA THR A 3 28.44 -45.20 -15.22
C THR A 3 26.96 -44.99 -14.90
N ILE A 4 26.64 -44.79 -13.62
CA ILE A 4 25.29 -44.47 -13.16
C ILE A 4 25.10 -42.96 -13.35
N ARG A 5 24.42 -42.54 -14.43
CA ARG A 5 24.05 -41.13 -14.60
C ARG A 5 22.88 -40.82 -13.67
N LYS A 6 23.14 -40.02 -12.63
CA LYS A 6 22.10 -39.40 -11.79
C LYS A 6 21.24 -38.46 -12.65
N PRO A 7 19.90 -38.50 -12.56
CA PRO A 7 19.05 -37.52 -13.24
C PRO A 7 19.25 -36.13 -12.62
N PRO A 8 19.08 -35.04 -13.38
CA PRO A 8 19.16 -33.69 -12.84
C PRO A 8 18.05 -33.51 -11.79
N ARG A 9 18.44 -33.04 -10.60
CA ARG A 9 17.48 -32.57 -9.59
C ARG A 9 16.61 -31.52 -10.27
N LYS A 10 15.30 -31.75 -10.36
CA LYS A 10 14.30 -30.71 -10.65
C LYS A 10 14.59 -29.54 -9.71
N SER A 11 15.06 -28.42 -10.25
CA SER A 11 15.15 -27.17 -9.51
C SER A 11 13.76 -26.85 -8.99
N ARG A 12 13.65 -26.79 -7.65
CA ARG A 12 12.49 -26.29 -6.93
C ARG A 12 12.27 -24.83 -7.41
N PRO A 13 11.04 -24.34 -7.60
CA PRO A 13 10.83 -23.04 -8.22
C PRO A 13 11.24 -21.92 -7.26
N GLU A 14 12.48 -21.46 -7.36
CA GLU A 14 13.01 -20.25 -6.69
C GLU A 14 12.12 -19.01 -6.98
N SER A 15 11.30 -19.06 -8.03
CA SER A 15 10.37 -18.02 -8.45
C SER A 15 9.13 -17.84 -7.55
N LEU A 16 8.64 -18.88 -6.89
CA LEU A 16 7.42 -18.79 -6.06
C LEU A 16 7.72 -18.21 -4.67
N GLU A 17 8.85 -18.60 -4.07
CA GLU A 17 9.31 -18.04 -2.80
C GLU A 17 9.67 -16.56 -2.97
N SER A 18 10.27 -16.17 -4.10
CA SER A 18 10.54 -14.77 -4.43
C SER A 18 9.24 -13.96 -4.64
N ALA A 19 8.28 -14.48 -5.42
CA ALA A 19 7.02 -13.78 -5.68
C ALA A 19 6.16 -13.58 -4.43
N LEU A 20 6.13 -14.57 -3.53
CA LEU A 20 5.44 -14.43 -2.24
C LEU A 20 6.16 -13.44 -1.32
N GLY A 21 7.49 -13.43 -1.33
CA GLY A 21 8.29 -12.44 -0.60
C GLY A 21 8.00 -11.02 -1.08
N ASP A 22 7.99 -10.80 -2.40
CA ASP A 22 7.69 -9.50 -3.00
C ASP A 22 6.28 -9.02 -2.65
N LEU A 23 5.29 -9.93 -2.69
CA LEU A 23 3.92 -9.61 -2.29
C LEU A 23 3.82 -9.25 -0.80
N ALA A 24 4.56 -9.96 0.07
CA ALA A 24 4.58 -9.67 1.49
C ALA A 24 5.20 -8.30 1.79
N GLU A 25 6.29 -7.93 1.11
CA GLU A 25 6.89 -6.60 1.23
C GLU A 25 5.95 -5.51 0.72
N GLN A 26 5.26 -5.72 -0.41
CA GLN A 26 4.25 -4.78 -0.90
C GLN A 26 3.09 -4.60 0.07
N ALA A 27 2.60 -5.68 0.68
CA ALA A 27 1.54 -5.60 1.68
C ALA A 27 1.99 -4.83 2.94
N ARG A 28 3.23 -5.06 3.41
CA ARG A 28 3.81 -4.29 4.53
C ARG A 28 3.93 -2.81 4.21
N ALA A 29 4.44 -2.49 3.03
CA ALA A 29 4.53 -1.15 2.49
C ALA A 29 3.16 -0.45 2.49
N GLN A 30 2.12 -1.13 2.02
CA GLN A 30 0.76 -0.59 1.98
C GLN A 30 0.19 -0.33 3.38
N VAL A 31 0.40 -1.24 4.33
CA VAL A 31 -0.02 -1.05 5.73
C VAL A 31 0.71 0.13 6.36
N ALA A 32 2.03 0.21 6.20
CA ALA A 32 2.83 1.30 6.74
C ALA A 32 2.39 2.67 6.20
N LEU A 33 2.05 2.77 4.91
CA LEU A 33 1.48 3.98 4.32
C LEU A 33 0.12 4.32 4.93
N ALA A 34 -0.78 3.34 5.07
CA ALA A 34 -2.10 3.57 5.63
C ALA A 34 -2.04 4.06 7.09
N ASP A 35 -1.15 3.48 7.89
CA ASP A 35 -0.92 3.87 9.29
C ASP A 35 -0.35 5.29 9.38
N LEU A 36 0.68 5.59 8.60
CA LEU A 36 1.25 6.95 8.52
C LEU A 36 0.19 8.00 8.20
N LEU A 37 -0.66 7.73 7.19
CA LEU A 37 -1.72 8.63 6.78
C LEU A 37 -2.75 8.79 7.89
N ARG A 38 -3.18 7.70 8.53
CA ARG A 38 -4.13 7.74 9.64
C ARG A 38 -3.57 8.52 10.84
N GLU A 39 -2.30 8.37 11.15
CA GLU A 39 -1.65 9.09 12.24
C GLU A 39 -1.49 10.59 11.95
N SER A 40 -1.25 10.95 10.69
CA SER A 40 -1.14 12.35 10.25
C SER A 40 -2.46 13.13 10.33
N LEU A 41 -3.60 12.43 10.35
CA LEU A 41 -4.92 13.03 10.48
C LEU A 41 -5.23 13.45 11.92
N GLN A 42 -5.99 14.54 12.03
CA GLN A 42 -6.57 14.98 13.30
C GLN A 42 -7.39 13.83 13.94
N PRO A 43 -7.37 13.67 15.27
CA PRO A 43 -8.01 12.54 15.95
C PRO A 43 -9.46 12.29 15.52
N GLY A 44 -10.26 13.35 15.38
CA GLY A 44 -11.67 13.27 14.98
C GLY A 44 -11.92 12.85 13.52
N LEU A 45 -10.89 12.79 12.67
CA LEU A 45 -11.01 12.36 11.27
C LEU A 45 -10.55 10.92 11.04
N ARG A 46 -9.85 10.33 12.02
CA ARG A 46 -9.30 8.96 11.91
C ARG A 46 -10.37 7.90 11.78
N GLU A 47 -11.55 8.12 12.37
CA GLU A 47 -12.71 7.23 12.28
C GLU A 47 -13.29 7.19 10.85
N GLY A 48 -13.14 8.30 10.11
CA GLY A 48 -13.58 8.40 8.73
C GLY A 48 -12.63 7.78 7.72
N PHE A 49 -11.43 7.38 8.13
CA PHE A 49 -10.41 6.79 7.26
C PHE A 49 -10.55 5.26 7.26
N ALA A 50 -10.92 4.70 6.11
CA ALA A 50 -11.07 3.25 5.92
C ALA A 50 -9.79 2.60 5.39
N GLY A 51 -8.96 3.34 4.65
CA GLY A 51 -7.70 2.83 4.11
C GLY A 51 -7.14 3.70 2.99
N SER A 52 -6.06 3.22 2.38
CA SER A 52 -5.41 3.88 1.26
C SER A 52 -4.80 2.92 0.25
N ASP A 53 -4.66 3.39 -0.97
CA ASP A 53 -3.97 2.72 -2.06
C ASP A 53 -3.11 3.72 -2.83
N LEU A 54 -1.88 3.36 -3.15
CA LEU A 54 -0.98 4.20 -3.94
C LEU A 54 -0.63 3.46 -5.23
N ASP A 55 -1.10 4.03 -6.33
CA ASP A 55 -0.80 3.50 -7.66
C ASP A 55 0.66 3.84 -8.07
N PRO A 56 1.31 3.02 -8.90
CA PRO A 56 2.67 3.29 -9.42
C PRO A 56 2.83 4.64 -10.15
N GLY A 57 1.75 5.20 -10.70
CA GLY A 57 1.66 6.53 -11.29
C GLY A 57 1.64 7.68 -10.28
N GLY A 58 1.65 7.40 -8.98
CA GLY A 58 1.68 8.37 -7.91
C GLY A 58 0.31 8.91 -7.48
N THR A 59 -0.78 8.24 -7.85
CA THR A 59 -2.11 8.59 -7.36
C THR A 59 -2.37 7.90 -6.02
N LEU A 60 -2.41 8.69 -4.94
CA LEU A 60 -2.85 8.24 -3.63
C LEU A 60 -4.38 8.30 -3.55
N THR A 61 -5.01 7.14 -3.49
CA THR A 61 -6.45 7.00 -3.24
C THR A 61 -6.67 6.77 -1.75
N ILE A 62 -7.47 7.64 -1.12
CA ILE A 62 -7.93 7.49 0.25
C ILE A 62 -9.36 7.01 0.23
N PHE A 63 -9.65 5.97 0.98
CA PHE A 63 -10.99 5.43 1.15
C PHE A 63 -11.61 5.98 2.43
N ALA A 64 -12.71 6.70 2.29
CA ALA A 64 -13.51 7.21 3.37
C ALA A 64 -14.58 6.18 3.77
N ALA A 65 -14.83 6.04 5.07
CA ALA A 65 -15.81 5.10 5.61
C ALA A 65 -17.26 5.47 5.24
N ALA A 66 -17.55 6.77 5.04
CA ALA A 66 -18.88 7.26 4.67
C ALA A 66 -18.82 8.61 3.90
N PRO A 67 -19.90 9.02 3.21
CA PRO A 67 -19.97 10.27 2.44
C PRO A 67 -19.61 11.53 3.23
N GLU A 68 -20.08 11.63 4.47
CA GLU A 68 -19.79 12.76 5.37
C GLU A 68 -18.29 12.86 5.69
N TRP A 69 -17.60 11.73 5.80
CA TRP A 69 -16.15 11.69 6.02
C TRP A 69 -15.39 12.04 4.75
N ALA A 70 -15.87 11.64 3.58
CA ALA A 70 -15.22 11.99 2.32
C ALA A 70 -15.13 13.50 2.12
N ALA A 71 -16.14 14.27 2.53
CA ALA A 71 -16.09 15.74 2.47
C ALA A 71 -15.00 16.31 3.39
N ARG A 72 -14.92 15.80 4.62
CA ARG A 72 -13.93 16.23 5.62
C ARG A 72 -12.50 15.88 5.22
N LEU A 73 -12.26 14.65 4.75
CA LEU A 73 -10.94 14.18 4.32
C LEU A 73 -10.40 14.92 3.09
N ARG A 74 -11.27 15.51 2.25
CA ARG A 74 -10.82 16.36 1.13
C ARG A 74 -10.06 17.59 1.60
N PHE A 75 -10.41 18.17 2.76
CA PHE A 75 -9.66 19.31 3.32
C PHE A 75 -8.28 18.90 3.86
N GLU A 76 -8.13 17.63 4.26
CA GLU A 76 -6.85 17.07 4.73
C GLU A 76 -5.98 16.51 3.58
N ALA A 77 -6.45 16.56 2.33
CA ALA A 77 -5.72 15.97 1.19
C ALA A 77 -4.28 16.49 1.07
N GLY A 78 -4.07 17.81 1.24
CA GLY A 78 -2.73 18.40 1.21
C GLY A 78 -1.86 18.07 2.43
N ASN A 79 -2.46 17.70 3.56
CA ASN A 79 -1.73 17.20 4.73
C ASN A 79 -1.29 15.75 4.49
N MET A 80 -2.18 14.91 3.98
CA MET A 80 -1.89 13.52 3.60
C MET A 80 -0.82 13.43 2.50
N GLU A 81 -0.88 14.29 1.48
CA GLU A 81 0.14 14.36 0.43
C GLU A 81 1.53 14.69 1.02
N ARG A 82 1.61 15.71 1.90
CA ARG A 82 2.85 16.06 2.60
C ARG A 82 3.34 14.95 3.51
N ALA A 83 2.46 14.31 4.27
CA ALA A 83 2.82 13.21 5.16
C ALA A 83 3.43 12.05 4.37
N ALA A 84 2.77 11.63 3.29
CA ALA A 84 3.26 10.58 2.41
C ALA A 84 4.60 10.95 1.75
N GLY A 85 4.72 12.19 1.24
CA GLY A 85 5.97 12.69 0.67
C GLY A 85 7.13 12.71 1.67
N ASN A 86 6.89 13.17 2.90
CA ASN A 86 7.87 13.13 3.98
C ASN A 86 8.24 11.69 4.39
N GLY A 87 7.32 10.74 4.24
CA GLY A 87 7.54 9.31 4.44
C GLY A 87 8.25 8.61 3.28
N GLY A 88 8.64 9.32 2.22
CA GLY A 88 9.36 8.77 1.07
C GLY A 88 8.46 8.17 -0.02
N TRP A 89 7.14 8.34 0.06
CA TRP A 89 6.19 7.83 -0.93
C TRP A 89 6.05 8.79 -2.12
N PRO A 90 6.09 8.29 -3.38
CA PRO A 90 6.07 9.12 -4.58
C PRO A 90 4.67 9.62 -4.95
N VAL A 91 4.00 10.31 -4.04
CA VAL A 91 2.66 10.86 -4.26
C VAL A 91 2.72 12.11 -5.14
N ARG A 92 1.87 12.15 -6.17
CA ARG A 92 1.72 13.27 -7.11
C ARG A 92 0.32 13.86 -7.10
N ARG A 93 -0.66 13.07 -6.67
CA ARG A 93 -2.07 13.44 -6.63
C ARG A 93 -2.79 12.65 -5.56
N VAL A 94 -3.70 13.32 -4.85
CA VAL A 94 -4.62 12.67 -3.91
C VAL A 94 -6.03 12.58 -4.51
N ARG A 95 -6.70 11.45 -4.29
CA ARG A 95 -8.11 11.21 -4.61
C ARG A 95 -8.82 10.66 -3.38
N ILE A 96 -10.03 11.13 -3.11
CA ILE A 96 -10.88 10.60 -2.04
C ILE A 96 -12.03 9.82 -2.66
N ARG A 97 -12.20 8.56 -2.24
CA ARG A 97 -13.29 7.66 -2.65
C ARG A 97 -14.00 7.11 -1.41
N LEU A 98 -15.18 6.54 -1.60
CA LEU A 98 -15.85 5.77 -0.55
C LEU A 98 -15.31 4.34 -0.54
N ALA A 99 -15.14 3.77 0.65
CA ALA A 99 -15.03 2.32 0.82
C ALA A 99 -16.40 1.73 0.48
N LEU A 100 -16.46 0.93 -0.58
CA LEU A 100 -17.66 0.19 -0.99
C LEU A 100 -17.63 -1.20 -0.39
#